data_AF-A0A929HSL0-F1
#
_entry.id   AF-A0A929HSL0-F1
#
_cell.length_a   1.000
_cell.length_b   1.000
_cell.length_c   1.000
_cell.angle_alpha   90.00
_cell.angle_beta   90.00
_cell.angle_gamma   90.00
#
_symmetry.space_group_name_H-M   'P 1'
#
loop_
_entity.id
_entity.type
_entity.pdbx_description
1 polymer ?
#
loop_
_entity_poly.entity_id
_entity_poly.type
_entity_poly.pdbx_seq_one_letter_code
_entity_poly.pdbx_strand_id
1 'polypeptide(L)' 'MYNKTVLDNGMRVVTERIPHLHSVSMGIWLNVGSRDEQENESGLTHFIEHMLFKGTQKRSALEIAKQLDAVGGMSNAFT' A
#
# COMPACT_ATOMS: atom_id res chain seq x y z
N MET A 1 -15.87 -13.53 8.51
CA MET A 1 -16.62 -13.52 7.23
C MET A 1 -16.09 -12.35 6.44
N TYR A 2 -15.57 -12.61 5.24
CA TYR A 2 -15.03 -11.57 4.37
C TYR A 2 -16.15 -10.97 3.50
N ASN A 3 -16.05 -9.67 3.24
CA ASN A 3 -16.91 -8.94 2.32
C ASN A 3 -16.07 -8.42 1.14
N LYS A 4 -16.61 -8.46 -0.07
CA LYS A 4 -15.99 -7.97 -1.29
C LYS A 4 -16.93 -6.97 -1.94
N THR A 5 -16.46 -5.72 -2.07
CA THR A 5 -17.13 -4.66 -2.81
C THR A 5 -16.33 -4.36 -4.08
N VAL A 6 -17.01 -4.20 -5.21
CA VAL A 6 -16.42 -3.67 -6.45
C VAL A 6 -16.97 -2.26 -6.64
N LEU A 7 -16.08 -1.27 -6.69
CA LEU A 7 -16.46 0.12 -6.93
C LEU A 7 -16.72 0.36 -8.42
N ASP A 8 -17.37 1.48 -8.74
CA ASP A 8 -17.72 1.85 -10.13
C ASP A 8 -16.50 1.95 -11.06
N ASN A 9 -15.31 2.25 -10.51
CA ASN A 9 -14.05 2.28 -11.25
C ASN A 9 -13.36 0.90 -11.39
N GLY A 10 -14.00 -0.18 -10.95
CA GLY A 10 -13.47 -1.54 -10.97
C GLY A 10 -12.54 -1.90 -9.81
N MET A 11 -12.24 -0.97 -8.89
CA MET A 11 -11.41 -1.27 -7.72
C MET A 11 -12.13 -2.26 -6.80
N ARG A 12 -11.39 -3.28 -6.35
CA ARG A 12 -11.88 -4.32 -5.45
C ARG A 12 -11.47 -3.98 -4.02
N VAL A 13 -12.44 -3.84 -3.13
CA VAL A 13 -12.23 -3.63 -1.70
C VAL A 13 -12.65 -4.91 -0.97
N VAL A 14 -11.69 -5.57 -0.32
CA VAL A 14 -11.94 -6.77 0.48
C VAL A 14 -11.76 -6.40 1.95
N THR A 15 -12.77 -6.70 2.78
CA THR A 15 -12.75 -6.39 4.22
C THR A 15 -13.15 -7.61 5.03
N GLU A 16 -12.60 -7.73 6.22
CA GLU A 16 -13.06 -8.66 7.23
C GLU A 16 -13.20 -7.92 8.57
N ARG A 17 -14.39 -7.95 9.15
CA ARG A 17 -14.65 -7.35 10.46
C ARG A 17 -14.43 -8.40 11.54
N ILE A 18 -13.53 -8.11 12.47
CA ILE A 18 -13.22 -8.94 13.64
C ILE A 18 -13.58 -8.13 14.89
N PRO A 19 -14.80 -8.30 15.46
CA PRO A 19 -15.34 -7.36 16.46
C PRO A 19 -14.53 -7.19 17.75
N HIS A 20 -13.71 -8.17 18.10
CA HIS A 20 -12.91 -8.18 19.33
C HIS A 20 -11.49 -7.62 19.14
N LEU A 21 -11.12 -7.20 17.92
CA LEU A 21 -9.87 -6.50 17.67
C LEU A 21 -10.08 -4.98 17.68
N HIS A 22 -9.15 -4.28 18.33
CA HIS A 22 -9.11 -2.82 18.41
C HIS A 22 -8.04 -2.20 17.49
N SER A 23 -7.55 -2.99 16.53
CA SER A 23 -6.58 -2.58 15.52
C SER A 23 -7.12 -2.87 14.11
N VAL A 24 -6.46 -2.30 13.10
CA VAL A 24 -6.74 -2.56 11.69
C VAL A 24 -5.43 -2.80 10.95
N SER A 25 -5.43 -3.75 10.02
CA SER A 25 -4.39 -3.90 9.01
C SER A 25 -5.00 -3.58 7.65
N MET A 26 -4.29 -2.81 6.85
CA MET A 26 -4.72 -2.38 5.53
C MET A 26 -3.54 -2.49 4.56
N GLY A 27 -3.81 -2.95 3.34
CA GLY A 27 -2.83 -3.06 2.28
C GLY A 27 -3.44 -2.71 0.93
N ILE A 28 -2.61 -2.17 0.05
CA ILE A 28 -2.94 -1.91 -1.35
C ILE A 28 -2.21 -2.97 -2.17
N TRP A 29 -2.96 -3.74 -2.96
CA TRP A 29 -2.41 -4.82 -3.77
C TRP A 29 -2.47 -4.44 -5.23
N LEU A 30 -1.31 -4.35 -5.87
CA LEU A 30 -1.16 -4.12 -7.30
C LEU A 30 -0.82 -5.45 -7.97
N ASN A 31 -1.53 -5.79 -9.04
CA ASN A 31 -1.24 -6.98 -9.84
C ASN A 31 -0.19 -6.65 -10.91
N VAL A 32 0.99 -6.24 -10.45
CA VAL A 32 2.16 -5.88 -11.28
C VAL A 32 3.42 -6.21 -10.49
N GLY A 33 4.46 -6.69 -11.17
CA GLY A 33 5.75 -7.07 -10.58
C GLY A 33 6.85 -7.09 -11.64
N SER A 34 8.04 -7.57 -11.25
CA SER A 34 9.19 -7.69 -12.16
C SER A 34 8.92 -8.50 -13.43
N ARG A 35 7.97 -9.45 -13.38
CA ARG A 35 7.53 -10.23 -14.55
C ARG A 35 6.88 -9.36 -15.64
N ASP A 36 6.29 -8.24 -15.25
CA ASP A 36 5.51 -7.38 -16.14
C ASP A 36 6.35 -6.23 -16.72
N GLU A 37 7.64 -6.15 -16.37
CA GLU A 37 8.59 -5.14 -16.85
C GLU A 37 9.15 -5.48 -18.24
N GLN A 38 9.43 -4.44 -19.04
CA GLN A 38 10.27 -4.58 -20.23
C GLN A 38 11.76 -4.70 -19.85
N GLU A 39 12.59 -5.18 -20.77
CA GLU A 39 14.03 -5.36 -20.53
C GLU A 39 14.73 -4.05 -20.12
N ASN A 40 14.34 -2.93 -20.70
CA ASN A 40 14.84 -1.60 -20.36
C ASN A 40 14.22 -0.99 -19.08
N GLU A 41 13.26 -1.68 -18.45
CA GLU A 41 12.57 -1.29 -17.22
C GLU A 41 12.93 -2.20 -16.03
N SER A 42 13.92 -3.09 -16.20
CA SER A 42 14.31 -4.04 -15.15
C SER A 42 14.56 -3.37 -13.80
N GLY A 43 13.79 -3.77 -12.79
CA GLY A 43 13.83 -3.24 -11.42
C GLY A 43 12.94 -2.03 -11.17
N LEU A 44 12.20 -1.55 -12.17
CA LEU A 44 11.35 -0.36 -12.08
C LEU A 44 10.24 -0.52 -11.04
N THR A 45 9.61 -1.69 -10.94
CA THR A 45 8.51 -1.94 -9.99
C THR A 45 9.01 -1.81 -8.56
N HIS A 46 10.15 -2.45 -8.24
CA HIS A 46 10.76 -2.33 -6.92
C HIS A 46 11.25 -0.89 -6.67
N PHE A 47 11.80 -0.23 -7.68
CA PHE A 47 12.19 1.17 -7.55
C PHE A 47 10.99 2.08 -7.22
N ILE A 48 9.86 1.91 -7.92
CA ILE A 48 8.62 2.63 -7.66
C ILE A 48 8.13 2.36 -6.24
N GLU A 49 8.17 1.12 -5.76
CA GLU A 49 7.81 0.74 -4.39
C GLU A 49 8.55 1.62 -3.35
N HIS A 50 9.87 1.75 -3.46
CA HIS A 50 10.66 2.63 -2.59
C HIS A 50 10.26 4.10 -2.72
N MET A 51 9.98 4.55 -3.94
CA MET A 51 9.63 5.95 -4.22
C MET A 51 8.29 6.36 -3.58
N LEU A 52 7.36 5.43 -3.36
CA LEU A 52 6.09 5.70 -2.66
C LEU A 52 6.30 6.22 -1.23
N PHE A 53 7.44 5.91 -0.60
CA PHE A 53 7.78 6.36 0.75
C PHE A 53 8.61 7.65 0.78
N LYS A 54 9.04 8.18 -0.37
CA LYS A 54 9.91 9.38 -0.42
C LYS A 54 9.14 10.70 -0.36
N GLY A 55 7.82 10.66 -0.45
CA GLY A 55 6.97 11.82 -0.25
C GLY A 55 5.83 11.89 -1.25
N THR A 56 4.95 12.84 -1.01
CA THR A 56 3.87 13.26 -1.88
C THR A 56 4.02 14.77 -2.12
N GLN A 57 3.18 15.33 -2.99
CA GLN A 57 3.13 16.80 -3.18
C GLN A 57 2.80 17.57 -1.89
N LYS A 58 2.20 16.92 -0.89
CA LYS A 58 1.72 17.55 0.35
C LYS A 58 2.46 17.13 1.62
N ARG A 59 3.31 16.10 1.55
CA ARG A 59 3.99 15.50 2.70
C ARG A 59 5.35 14.96 2.28
N SER A 60 6.39 15.38 2.98
CA SER A 60 7.73 14.81 2.89
C SER A 60 7.79 13.39 3.47
N ALA A 61 8.85 12.64 3.15
CA ALA A 61 9.12 11.33 3.74
C ALA A 61 9.10 11.36 5.29
N LEU A 62 9.70 12.40 5.89
CA LEU A 62 9.75 12.55 7.34
C LEU A 62 8.36 12.76 7.95
N GLU A 63 7.51 13.55 7.30
CA GLU A 63 6.13 13.77 7.76
C GLU A 63 5.31 12.48 7.67
N ILE A 64 5.48 11.69 6.61
CA ILE A 64 4.83 10.38 6.45
C ILE A 64 5.24 9.46 7.60
N ALA A 65 6.55 9.34 7.87
CA ALA A 65 7.06 8.50 8.97
C ALA A 65 6.52 8.96 10.33
N LYS A 66 6.60 10.26 10.63
CA LYS A 66 6.09 10.83 11.89
C LYS A 66 4.60 10.61 12.10
N GLN A 67 3.79 10.71 11.04
CA GLN A 67 2.34 10.49 11.13
C GLN A 67 2.00 9.03 11.45
N LEU A 68 2.77 8.10 10.90
CA LEU A 68 2.64 6.68 11.22
C LEU A 68 3.07 6.38 12.67
N ASP A 69 4.22 6.92 13.10
CA ASP A 69 4.74 6.76 14.45
C ASP A 69 3.78 7.34 15.51
N ALA A 70 3.15 8.48 15.20
CA ALA A 70 2.21 9.15 16.10
C ALA A 70 0.97 8.31 16.46
N VAL A 71 0.61 7.33 15.64
CA VAL A 71 -0.48 6.38 15.90
C VAL A 71 0.02 5.00 16.35
N GLY A 72 1.33 4.84 16.59
CA GLY A 72 1.95 3.55 16.88
C GLY A 72 1.85 2.55 15.71
N GLY A 73 1.70 3.07 14.50
CA GLY A 73 1.48 2.27 13.30
C GLY A 73 2.76 1.59 12.83
N MET A 74 2.61 0.48 12.13
CA MET A 74 3.68 -0.17 11.38
C MET A 74 3.30 -0.16 9.90
N SER A 75 4.27 0.11 9.03
CA SER A 75 4.08 0.10 7.58
C SER A 75 5.21 -0.68 6.94
N ASN A 76 4.88 -1.38 5.86
CA ASN A 76 5.82 -2.12 5.05
C ASN A 76 5.34 -2.11 3.59
N ALA A 77 6.24 -2.45 2.68
CA ALA A 77 5.92 -2.73 1.28
C ALA A 77 6.73 -3.93 0.80
N PHE A 78 6.32 -4.48 -0.34
CA PHE A 78 6.99 -5.58 -1.01
C PHE A 78 6.68 -5.50 -2.51
N THR A 79 7.64 -5.98 -3.31
CA THR A 79 7.53 -6.21 -4.75
C THR A 79 7.96 -7.63 -5.05
#